data_AF-A0A525INN8-F1
#
_entry.id   AF-A0A525INN8-F1
#
_cell.length_a   1.000
_cell.length_b   1.000
_cell.length_c   1.000
_cell.angle_alpha   90.00
_cell.angle_beta   90.00
_cell.angle_gamma   90.00
#
_symmetry.space_group_name_H-M   'P 1'
#
loop_
_entity.id
_entity.type
_entity.pdbx_description
1 polymer ?
#
loop_
_entity_poly.entity_id
_entity_poly.type
_entity_poly.pdbx_seq_one_letter_code
_entity_poly.pdbx_strand_id
1 'polypeptide(L)'
;MPPILIPGFFLLIGLYSLWALTNELRTGIATSNRSTIDVRENPGGFYLLICIKAAFVCFAVAVLLNAFGLIGDPFIWMRQNLPFLMPS
;
A
#
# COMPACT_ATOMS: atom_id res chain seq x y z
N MET A 1 -14.87 -7.35 14.91
CA MET A 1 -13.65 -8.15 14.64
C MET A 1 -12.69 -7.92 15.80
N PRO A 2 -12.00 -8.95 16.34
CA PRO A 2 -11.02 -8.73 17.40
C PRO A 2 -10.02 -7.64 16.99
N PRO A 3 -9.72 -6.66 17.86
CA PRO A 3 -8.96 -5.46 17.51
C PRO A 3 -7.53 -5.71 17.01
N ILE A 4 -7.02 -6.93 17.18
CA ILE A 4 -5.69 -7.38 16.74
C ILE A 4 -5.68 -7.93 15.31
N LEU A 5 -6.82 -8.40 14.78
CA LEU A 5 -6.85 -8.99 13.43
C LEU A 5 -6.63 -7.96 12.32
N ILE A 6 -7.13 -6.73 12.51
CA ILE A 6 -6.99 -5.63 11.55
C ILE A 6 -5.50 -5.27 11.34
N PRO A 7 -4.73 -4.93 12.39
CA PRO A 7 -3.31 -4.61 12.22
C PRO A 7 -2.49 -5.80 11.74
N GLY A 8 -2.80 -7.03 12.17
CA GLY A 8 -2.12 -8.23 11.68
C GLY A 8 -2.29 -8.45 10.17
N PHE A 9 -3.51 -8.28 9.66
CA PHE A 9 -3.81 -8.39 8.23
C PHE A 9 -3.10 -7.31 7.41
N PHE A 10 -3.13 -6.05 7.87
CA PHE A 10 -2.45 -4.94 7.19
C PHE A 10 -0.93 -5.07 7.23
N LEU A 11 -0.36 -5.63 8.30
CA LEU A 11 1.08 -5.92 8.37
C LEU A 11 1.48 -6.95 7.31
N LEU A 12 0.69 -8.03 7.14
CA LEU A 12 0.96 -9.05 6.12
C LEU A 12 0.87 -8.46 4.69
N ILE A 13 -0.14 -7.65 4.41
CA ILE A 13 -0.27 -6.97 3.11
C ILE A 13 0.85 -5.96 2.89
N GLY A 14 1.21 -5.19 3.92
CA GLY A 14 2.29 -4.22 3.87
C GLY A 14 3.64 -4.89 3.57
N LEU A 15 3.94 -6.01 4.24
CA LEU A 15 5.16 -6.77 4.02
C LEU A 15 5.20 -7.38 2.62
N TYR A 16 4.09 -7.96 2.15
CA TYR A 16 3.98 -8.48 0.79
C TYR A 16 4.17 -7.37 -0.26
N SER A 17 3.56 -6.20 -0.03
CA SER A 17 3.67 -5.04 -0.92
C SER A 17 5.09 -4.47 -0.95
N LEU A 18 5.77 -4.43 0.19
CA LEU A 18 7.17 -4.02 0.27
C LEU A 18 8.10 -5.00 -0.47
N TRP A 19 7.87 -6.30 -0.30
CA TRP A 19 8.61 -7.33 -1.01
C TRP A 19 8.41 -7.23 -2.52
N ALA A 20 7.16 -7.10 -2.97
CA ALA A 20 6.81 -6.91 -4.38
C ALA A 20 7.48 -5.65 -4.95
N LEU A 21 7.39 -4.52 -4.26
CA LEU A 21 8.00 -3.26 -4.67
C LEU A 21 9.53 -3.37 -4.78
N THR A 22 10.17 -4.02 -3.81
CA THR A 22 11.64 -4.23 -3.84
C THR A 22 12.05 -5.08 -5.04
N ASN A 23 11.27 -6.12 -5.35
CA ASN A 23 11.56 -7.00 -6.48
C ASN A 23 11.35 -6.26 -7.82
N GLU A 24 10.29 -5.46 -7.94
CA GLU A 24 9.97 -4.69 -9.14
C GLU A 24 10.96 -3.55 -9.41
N LEU A 25 11.44 -2.88 -8.35
CA LEU A 25 12.54 -1.91 -8.47
C LEU A 25 13.84 -2.58 -8.92
N ARG A 26 14.09 -3.82 -8.48
CA ARG A 26 15.29 -4.58 -8.87
C ARG A 26 15.24 -5.04 -10.33
N THR A 27 14.07 -5.48 -10.79
CA THR A 27 13.89 -6.00 -12.16
C THR A 27 13.63 -4.90 -13.17
N GLY A 28 13.13 -3.73 -12.74
CA GLY A 28 12.63 -2.69 -13.63
C GLY A 28 11.31 -3.06 -14.32
N ILE A 29 10.66 -4.13 -13.87
CA ILE A 29 9.41 -4.65 -14.44
C ILE A 29 8.36 -4.68 -13.32
N ALA A 30 7.35 -3.83 -13.43
CA ALA A 30 6.23 -3.79 -12.51
C ALA A 30 5.13 -4.72 -12.98
N THR A 31 4.67 -5.63 -12.13
CA THR A 31 3.60 -6.57 -12.44
C THR A 31 2.34 -6.17 -11.68
N SER A 32 1.27 -5.93 -12.43
CA SER A 32 -0.09 -5.81 -11.93
C SER A 32 -0.93 -6.95 -12.49
N ASN A 33 -2.01 -7.33 -11.81
CA ASN A 33 -2.82 -8.55 -12.00
C ASN A 33 -3.19 -8.93 -13.45
N ARG A 34 -3.10 -7.99 -14.40
CA ARG A 34 -3.31 -8.22 -15.85
C ARG A 34 -2.28 -7.55 -16.77
N SER A 35 -1.28 -6.85 -16.25
CA SER A 35 -0.25 -6.22 -17.10
C SER A 35 1.12 -6.16 -16.43
N THR A 36 2.14 -6.52 -17.19
CA THR A 36 3.53 -6.18 -16.92
C THR A 36 3.86 -4.85 -17.59
N ILE A 37 4.39 -3.91 -16.83
CA ILE A 37 4.91 -2.64 -17.34
C ILE A 37 6.42 -2.64 -17.14
N ASP A 38 7.16 -2.58 -18.24
CA ASP A 38 8.60 -2.36 -18.20
C ASP A 38 8.89 -0.85 -18.12
N VAL A 39 9.83 -0.47 -17.25
CA VAL A 39 10.30 0.92 -17.12
C VAL A 39 10.87 1.48 -18.43
N ARG A 40 11.37 0.61 -19.31
CA ARG A 40 11.93 0.99 -20.62
C ARG A 40 10.85 1.31 -21.65
N GLU A 41 9.71 0.63 -21.57
CA GLU A 41 8.59 0.82 -22.51
C GLU A 41 7.67 1.95 -22.06
N ASN A 42 7.38 2.02 -20.76
CA ASN A 42 6.52 3.06 -20.19
C ASN A 42 7.00 3.44 -18.77
N PRO A 43 8.01 4.34 -18.67
CA PRO A 43 8.56 4.76 -17.39
C PRO A 43 7.51 5.44 -16.50
N GLY A 44 6.59 6.22 -17.10
CA GLY A 44 5.53 6.90 -16.36
C GLY A 44 4.57 5.93 -15.68
N GLY A 45 4.11 4.91 -16.42
CA GLY A 45 3.25 3.85 -15.89
C GLY A 45 3.95 3.01 -14.80
N PHE A 46 5.24 2.73 -14.99
CA PHE A 46 6.06 2.03 -14.01
C PHE A 46 6.15 2.83 -12.69
N TYR A 47 6.53 4.10 -12.74
CA TYR A 47 6.61 4.93 -11.53
C TYR A 47 5.26 5.11 -10.84
N LEU A 48 4.16 5.24 -11.60
CA LEU A 48 2.82 5.32 -11.03
C LEU A 48 2.45 4.06 -10.24
N LEU A 49 2.73 2.87 -10.79
CA LEU A 49 2.51 1.60 -10.10
C LEU A 49 3.35 1.47 -8.83
N ILE A 50 4.63 1.85 -8.89
CA ILE A 50 5.53 1.85 -7.73
C ILE A 50 5.01 2.82 -6.65
N CYS A 51 4.59 4.03 -7.03
CA CYS A 51 4.01 5.01 -6.11
C CYS A 51 2.74 4.48 -5.42
N ILE A 52 1.84 3.83 -6.16
CA ILE A 52 0.62 3.23 -5.60
C ILE A 52 1.00 2.13 -4.58
N LYS A 53 1.92 1.23 -4.93
CA LYS A 53 2.37 0.17 -4.02
C LYS A 53 3.07 0.75 -2.78
N ALA A 54 3.86 1.81 -2.92
CA ALA A 54 4.48 2.52 -1.81
C ALA A 54 3.43 3.15 -0.88
N ALA A 55 2.37 3.74 -1.42
CA ALA A 55 1.28 4.30 -0.62
C ALA A 55 0.59 3.22 0.25
N PHE A 56 0.41 2.00 -0.28
CA PHE A 56 -0.10 0.88 0.51
C PHE A 56 0.84 0.46 1.64
N VAL A 57 2.15 0.46 1.40
CA VAL A 57 3.15 0.18 2.46
C VAL A 57 3.08 1.24 3.55
N CYS A 58 3.05 2.53 3.18
CA CYS A 58 2.92 3.63 4.15
C CYS A 58 1.63 3.52 4.97
N PHE A 59 0.52 3.17 4.32
CA PHE A 59 -0.76 2.96 5.01
C PHE A 59 -0.69 1.79 6.01
N ALA A 60 -0.07 0.67 5.62
CA ALA A 60 0.14 -0.46 6.52
C ALA A 60 0.99 -0.07 7.75
N VAL A 61 2.02 0.75 7.57
CA VAL A 61 2.82 1.30 8.68
C VAL A 61 1.97 2.20 9.57
N ALA A 62 1.12 3.05 9.00
CA ALA A 62 0.19 3.88 9.77
C ALA A 62 -0.78 3.03 10.62
N VAL A 63 -1.34 1.96 10.05
CA VAL A 63 -2.20 1.01 10.79
C VAL A 63 -1.45 0.35 11.95
N LEU A 64 -0.17 0.01 11.76
CA LEU A 64 0.67 -0.51 12.83
C LEU A 64 0.91 0.51 13.94
N LEU A 65 1.30 1.74 13.58
CA LEU A 65 1.51 2.81 14.55
C LEU A 65 0.24 3.11 15.36
N ASN A 66 -0.93 3.08 14.72
CA ASN A 66 -2.22 3.22 15.40
C ASN A 66 -2.49 2.05 16.36
N ALA A 67 -2.14 0.81 15.98
CA ALA A 67 -2.28 -0.35 16.86
C ALA A 67 -1.36 -0.29 18.10
N PHE A 68 -0.20 0.37 17.98
CA PHE A 68 0.66 0.69 19.13
C PHE A 68 0.22 1.96 19.89
N GLY A 69 -0.85 2.63 19.47
CA GLY A 69 -1.36 3.86 20.10
C GLY A 69 -0.48 5.10 19.86
N LEU A 70 0.42 5.06 18.88
CA LEU A 70 1.37 6.13 18.58
C LEU A 70 0.77 7.24 17.69
N ILE A 71 -0.23 6.89 16.87
CA ILE A 71 -0.94 7.82 15.99
C ILE A 71 -2.45 7.58 16.08
N GLY A 72 -3.25 8.54 15.60
CA GLY A 72 -4.71 8.37 15.47
C GLY A 72 -5.13 7.41 14.36
N ASP A 73 -6.43 7.10 14.30
CA ASP A 73 -6.98 6.08 13.40
C ASP A 73 -6.79 6.46 11.90
N PRO A 74 -5.96 5.72 11.14
CA PRO A 74 -5.68 6.02 9.75
C PRO A 74 -6.90 5.76 8.85
N PHE A 75 -7.87 4.94 9.27
CA PHE A 75 -9.12 4.75 8.54
C PHE A 75 -10.02 5.97 8.64
N ILE A 76 -10.08 6.60 9.83
CA ILE A 76 -10.80 7.87 10.01
C ILE A 76 -10.16 8.97 9.17
N TRP A 77 -8.82 9.04 9.19
CA TRP A 77 -8.08 10.00 8.36
C TRP A 77 -8.37 9.81 6.86
N MET A 78 -8.38 8.56 6.36
CA MET A 78 -8.75 8.29 4.96
C MET A 78 -10.20 8.66 4.66
N ARG A 79 -11.15 8.34 5.55
CA ARG A 79 -12.56 8.70 5.34
C ARG A 79 -12.75 10.22 5.24
N GLN A 80 -12.00 11.00 6.00
CA GLN A 80 -12.08 12.46 6.00
C GLN A 80 -11.44 13.10 4.75
N ASN A 81 -10.30 12.57 4.30
CA ASN A 81 -9.51 13.19 3.23
C ASN A 81 -9.78 12.58 1.84
N LEU A 82 -10.27 11.34 1.80
CA LEU A 82 -10.50 10.56 0.58
C LEU A 82 -11.89 9.89 0.61
N PRO A 83 -12.98 10.67 0.74
CA PRO A 83 -14.34 10.13 0.90
C PRO A 83 -14.79 9.27 -0.28
N PHE A 84 -14.21 9.47 -1.47
CA PHE A 84 -14.49 8.69 -2.68
C PHE A 84 -13.94 7.26 -2.65
N LEU A 85 -13.02 6.93 -1.74
CA LEU A 85 -12.45 5.57 -1.58
C LEU A 85 -13.22 4.71 -0.58
N MET A 86 -14.12 5.30 0.22
CA MET A 86 -14.95 4.59 1.18
C MET A 86 -16.41 5.02 1.00
N PRO A 87 -17.17 4.36 0.10
CA PRO A 87 -18.60 4.62 -0.01
C PRO A 87 -19.26 4.34 1.34
N SER A 88 -20.13 5.27 1.73
CA SER A 88 -20.88 5.35 2.99
C SER A 88 -21.69 4.11 3.31
#